data_AF-A0A8E2DHI4-F1
#
_entry.id   AF-A0A8E2DHI4-F1
#
_cell.length_a   1.000
_cell.length_b   1.000
_cell.length_c   1.000
_cell.angle_alpha   90.00
_cell.angle_beta   90.00
_cell.angle_gamma   90.00
#
_symmetry.space_group_name_H-M   'P 1'
#
loop_
_entity.id
_entity.type
_entity.pdbx_description
1 polymer ?
#
loop_
_entity_poly.entity_id
_entity_poly.type
_entity_poly.pdbx_seq_one_letter_code
_entity_poly.pdbx_strand_id
1 'polypeptide(L)' 'IPKLPPELTDRIIDFLHDDPHSLTKCSLTCRSWMSVSRYQVYHSLTHSRL' A
#
# COMPACT_ATOMS: atom_id res chain seq x y z
N ILE A 1 16.59 11.82 -8.28
CA ILE A 1 15.42 11.99 -7.38
C ILE A 1 15.68 11.15 -6.14
N PRO A 2 15.70 11.74 -4.93
CA PRO A 2 15.84 10.97 -3.70
C PRO A 2 14.68 9.98 -3.59
N LYS A 3 15.00 8.71 -3.32
CA LYS A 3 14.01 7.66 -3.09
C LYS A 3 13.86 7.47 -1.58
N LEU A 4 12.62 7.38 -1.10
CA LEU A 4 12.38 6.96 0.27
C LEU A 4 12.90 5.53 0.45
N PRO A 5 13.50 5.19 1.61
CA PRO A 5 13.77 3.80 1.95
C PRO A 5 12.51 2.93 1.84
N PRO A 6 12.63 1.67 1.39
CA PRO A 6 11.51 0.73 1.32
C PRO A 6 10.79 0.57 2.65
N GLU A 7 11.52 0.54 3.77
CA GLU A 7 10.97 0.34 5.11
C GLU A 7 10.02 1.47 5.52
N LEU A 8 10.35 2.71 5.14
CA LEU A 8 9.47 3.86 5.36
C LEU A 8 8.24 3.81 4.45
N THR A 9 8.43 3.38 3.20
CA THR A 9 7.31 3.22 2.26
C THR A 9 6.33 2.18 2.78
N ASP A 10 6.83 1.02 3.20
CA ASP A 10 6.00 -0.06 3.74
C ASP A 10 5.25 0.41 4.98
N ARG A 11 5.92 1.13 5.89
CA ARG A 11 5.28 1.71 7.08
C ARG A 11 4.16 2.68 6.72
N ILE A 12 4.34 3.54 5.71
CA ILE A 12 3.31 4.48 5.25
C ILE A 12 2.10 3.73 4.70
N ILE A 13 2.34 2.72 3.87
CA ILE A 13 1.27 1.95 3.22
C ILE A 13 0.54 1.06 4.25
N ASP A 14 1.23 0.54 5.26
CA ASP A 14 0.62 -0.21 6.38
C ASP A 14 -0.40 0.63 7.15
N PHE A 15 -0.22 1.95 7.28
CA PHE A 15 -1.20 2.82 7.94
C PHE A 15 -2.52 2.96 7.15
N LEU A 16 -2.54 2.56 5.87
CA LEU A 16 -3.71 2.66 5.00
C LEU A 16 -4.53 1.36 4.91
N HIS A 17 -4.29 0.38 5.79
CA HIS A 17 -4.94 -0.94 5.75
C HIS A 17 -6.48 -0.88 5.78
N ASP A 18 -7.06 0.11 6.45
CA ASP A 18 -8.51 0.32 6.54
C ASP A 18 -9.09 1.18 5.38
N ASP A 19 -8.24 1.73 4.51
CA ASP A 19 -8.65 2.59 3.40
C ASP A 19 -8.16 2.04 2.03
N PRO A 20 -8.87 1.05 1.46
CA PRO A 20 -8.53 0.50 0.15
C PRO A 20 -8.62 1.51 -1.00
N HIS A 21 -9.35 2.61 -0.84
CA HIS A 21 -9.41 3.67 -1.86
C HIS A 21 -8.08 4.44 -1.90
N SER A 22 -7.53 4.77 -0.75
CA SER A 22 -6.20 5.39 -0.66
C SER A 22 -5.08 4.45 -1.11
N LEU A 23 -5.13 3.16 -0.75
CA LEU A 23 -4.17 2.16 -1.24
C LEU A 23 -4.18 2.06 -2.78
N THR A 24 -5.35 2.13 -3.41
CA THR A 24 -5.48 2.11 -4.86
C THR A 24 -4.77 3.31 -5.49
N LYS A 25 -4.95 4.52 -4.93
CA LYS A 25 -4.25 5.74 -5.40
C LYS A 25 -2.74 5.65 -5.19
N CYS A 26 -2.29 5.12 -4.05
CA CYS A 26 -0.88 4.88 -3.76
C CYS A 26 -0.22 3.92 -4.77
N SER A 27 -0.96 2.94 -5.28
CA SER A 27 -0.44 2.03 -6.31
C SER A 27 -0.11 2.71 -7.64
N LEU A 28 -0.68 3.89 -7.90
CA LEU A 28 -0.53 4.65 -9.14
C LEU A 28 0.57 5.73 -9.07
N THR A 29 1.12 6.02 -7.88
CA THR A 29 2.11 7.11 -7.72
C THR A 29 3.48 6.73 -8.27
N CYS A 30 3.99 5.54 -7.92
CA CYS A 30 5.28 5.05 -8.39
C CYS A 30 5.41 3.53 -8.26
N ARG A 31 6.36 2.95 -9.00
CA ARG A 31 6.63 1.49 -8.97
C ARG A 31 6.98 0.95 -7.58
N SER A 32 7.65 1.75 -6.75
CA SER A 32 8.02 1.35 -5.38
C SER A 32 6.81 1.19 -4.47
N TRP A 33 5.75 1.97 -4.71
CA TRP A 33 4.51 1.92 -3.91
C TRP A 33 3.53 0.91 -4.50
N MET A 34 3.62 0.61 -5.80
CA MET A 34 2.73 -0.31 -6.50
C MET A 34 2.74 -1.74 -5.95
N SER A 35 3.92 -2.29 -5.64
CA SER A 35 4.04 -3.66 -5.12
C SER A 35 3.37 -3.80 -3.76
N VAL A 36 3.76 -2.95 -2.81
CA VAL A 36 3.26 -2.99 -1.43
C VAL A 36 1.80 -2.57 -1.33
N SER A 37 1.36 -1.56 -2.09
CA SER A 37 -0.05 -1.13 -2.09
C SER A 37 -0.97 -2.23 -2.61
N ARG A 38 -0.58 -2.94 -3.68
CA ARG A 38 -1.39 -4.06 -4.19
C ARG A 38 -1.42 -5.25 -3.24
N TYR A 39 -0.31 -5.52 -2.55
CA TYR A 39 -0.28 -6.53 -1.49
C TYR A 39 -1.25 -6.18 -0.36
N GLN A 40 -1.22 -4.93 0.12
CA GLN A 40 -2.11 -4.45 1.18
C GLN A 40 -3.59 -4.43 0.76
N VAL A 41 -3.91 -4.09 -0.50
CA VAL A 41 -5.29 -4.21 -1.03
C VAL A 41 -5.77 -5.67 -1.03
N TYR A 42 -4.92 -6.62 -1.41
CA TYR A 42 -5.30 -8.04 -1.37
C TYR A 42 -5.46 -8.54 0.06
N HIS A 43 -4.57 -8.12 0.96
CA HIS A 43 -4.62 -8.45 2.38
C HIS A 43 -5.91 -7.93 3.03
N SER A 44 -6.30 -6.67 2.79
CA SER A 44 -7.53 -6.09 3.35
C SER A 44 -8.82 -6.75 2.82
N LEU A 45 -8.84 -7.18 1.54
CA LEU A 45 -9.95 -7.97 0.98
C LEU A 45 -10.06 -9.37 1.59
N THR A 46 -8.94 -9.95 2.04
CA THR A 46 -8.93 -11.26 2.70
C THR A 46 -9.42 -11.14 4.14
N HIS A 47 -9.00 -10.11 4.87
CA HIS A 47 -9.45 -9.85 6.24
C HIS A 47 -10.93 -9.46 6.36
N SER A 48 -11.51 -8.84 5.33
CA SER A 48 -12.95 -8.46 5.32
C SER A 48 -13.91 -9.61 4.95
N ARG A 49 -13.40 -10.83 4.72
CA ARG A 49 -14.20 -12.01 4.30
C ARG A 49 -14.52 -13.02 5.41
N LEU A 50 -14.35 -12.67 6.68
CA LEU A 50 -14.80 -13.46 7.83
C LEU A 50 -15.70 -12.62 8.75
#